data_AF-A0AAV0PBF6-F1
#
_entry.id   AF-A0AAV0PBF6-F1
#
_cell.length_a   1.000
_cell.length_b   1.000
_cell.length_c   1.000
_cell.angle_alpha   90.00
_cell.angle_beta   90.00
_cell.angle_gamma   90.00
#
_symmetry.space_group_name_H-M   'P 1'
#
loop_
_entity.id
_entity.type
_entity.pdbx_description
1 polymer ?
#
loop_
_entity_poly.entity_id
_entity_poly.type
_entity_poly.pdbx_seq_one_letter_code
_entity_poly.pdbx_strand_id
1 'polypeptide(L)'
;MVSLGESIYFIGGRVVRKDGLDDEEFVEVDLEVRSTVLRYDVGRDMWAQCGPLSQPRCCFACTVCDGRIYVAGGRFDVAGTHGVSSGEVYDPVCDEWSPLPDMSVLRYKCAGVTWHGKIYVIGGFASRGGDRHNTGKVTESFILERSSAEVYDTRTGKWHVVVGMWQLDVPPNQIVAVNETLFSSGDCLKPWKGHIESYDGDMNMWNVVDKSHLRTCNPLTQRVYLTMAPIGSRLYFLGGYRTAAEPSLIRSRVYMFDTSVASCEWMSLEPSEEEEKKELCSHCCVVRIS
;
A
#
# COMPACT_ATOMS: atom_id res chain seq x y z
N MET A 1 7.14 1.27 -3.15
CA MET A 1 8.36 1.49 -2.34
C MET A 1 8.40 0.44 -1.25
N VAL A 2 9.56 -0.16 -0.98
CA VAL A 2 9.73 -1.18 0.07
C VAL A 2 11.17 -1.13 0.58
N SER A 3 11.40 -1.50 1.84
CA SER A 3 12.74 -1.59 2.41
C SER A 3 13.22 -3.03 2.50
N LEU A 4 14.50 -3.25 2.23
CA LEU A 4 15.17 -4.53 2.40
C LEU A 4 16.62 -4.26 2.82
N GLY A 5 17.00 -4.76 4.00
CA GLY A 5 18.24 -4.37 4.65
C GLY A 5 18.26 -2.86 4.95
N GLU A 6 19.40 -2.22 4.68
CA GLU A 6 19.59 -0.76 4.82
C GLU A 6 19.23 0.02 3.55
N SER A 7 18.46 -0.60 2.65
CA SER A 7 18.11 -0.02 1.35
C SER A 7 16.62 0.17 1.18
N ILE A 8 16.26 1.24 0.46
CA ILE A 8 14.91 1.52 0.00
C ILE A 8 14.83 1.25 -1.50
N TYR A 9 13.85 0.47 -1.92
CA TYR A 9 13.58 0.15 -3.30
C TYR A 9 12.35 0.90 -3.81
N PHE A 10 12.53 1.60 -4.94
CA PHE A 10 11.49 2.28 -5.70
C PHE A 10 11.25 1.47 -6.97
N ILE A 11 10.06 0.89 -7.09
CA ILE A 11 9.76 -0.15 -8.07
C ILE A 11 8.60 0.33 -8.92
N GLY A 12 8.81 0.43 -10.22
CA GLY A 12 7.79 0.80 -11.21
C GLY A 12 7.08 2.11 -10.89
N GLY A 13 5.75 2.09 -10.97
CA GLY A 13 4.89 3.25 -10.73
C GLY A 13 4.40 3.92 -12.00
N ARG A 14 3.65 5.02 -11.84
CA ARG A 14 3.13 5.84 -12.94
C ARG A 14 3.90 7.14 -13.02
N VAL A 15 4.11 7.61 -14.25
CA VAL A 15 4.50 8.99 -14.51
C VAL A 15 3.24 9.78 -14.76
N VAL A 16 3.11 10.87 -14.01
CA VAL A 16 1.98 11.78 -14.10
C VAL A 16 2.52 13.13 -14.52
N ARG A 17 1.89 13.75 -15.52
CA ARG A 17 2.09 15.15 -15.83
C ARG A 17 1.01 15.97 -15.15
N LYS A 18 1.41 17.11 -14.62
CA LYS A 18 0.48 18.09 -14.07
C LYS A 18 0.31 19.22 -15.05
N ASP A 19 -0.88 19.28 -15.63
CA ASP A 19 -1.26 20.40 -16.47
C ASP A 19 -1.99 21.40 -15.57
N GLY A 20 -1.41 22.58 -15.41
CA GLY A 20 -1.99 23.66 -14.60
C GLY A 20 -3.23 24.21 -15.28
N LEU A 21 -4.35 24.26 -14.56
CA LEU A 21 -5.52 25.03 -14.98
C LEU A 21 -5.44 26.46 -14.44
N ASP A 22 -4.91 26.65 -13.21
CA ASP A 22 -4.57 27.91 -12.53
C ASP A 22 -3.55 27.64 -11.38
N ASP A 23 -3.10 28.66 -10.62
CA ASP A 23 -2.08 28.53 -9.54
C ASP A 23 -2.43 27.54 -8.40
N GLU A 24 -3.70 27.13 -8.30
CA GLU A 24 -4.23 26.27 -7.23
C GLU A 24 -4.82 24.92 -7.69
N GLU A 25 -5.15 24.76 -8.98
CA GLU A 25 -5.75 23.53 -9.53
C GLU A 25 -4.93 22.94 -10.67
N PHE A 26 -4.58 21.66 -10.53
CA PHE A 26 -3.87 20.88 -11.54
C PHE A 26 -4.72 19.68 -11.96
N VAL A 27 -4.70 19.38 -13.25
CA VAL A 27 -5.18 18.09 -13.75
C VAL A 27 -3.99 17.15 -13.85
N GLU A 28 -4.11 16.00 -13.21
CA GLU A 28 -3.16 14.91 -13.33
C GLU A 28 -3.47 14.08 -14.57
N VAL A 29 -2.51 14.07 -15.51
CA VAL A 29 -2.57 13.27 -16.73
C VAL A 29 -1.56 12.13 -16.59
N ASP A 30 -2.07 10.91 -16.47
CA ASP A 30 -1.24 9.71 -16.50
C ASP A 30 -0.57 9.56 -17.88
N LEU A 31 0.76 9.50 -17.91
CA LEU A 31 1.55 9.40 -19.15
C LEU A 31 1.98 7.97 -19.45
N GLU A 32 2.65 7.32 -18.50
CA GLU A 32 3.23 5.99 -18.68
C GLU A 32 3.32 5.22 -17.37
N VAL A 33 3.45 3.90 -17.47
CA VAL A 33 3.83 3.02 -16.36
C VAL A 33 5.27 2.59 -16.57
N ARG A 34 6.08 2.56 -15.50
CA ARG A 34 7.51 2.23 -15.57
C ARG A 34 7.79 0.82 -15.09
N SER A 35 8.86 0.23 -15.64
CA SER A 35 9.49 -1.00 -15.15
C SER A 35 10.76 -0.74 -14.34
N THR A 36 11.23 0.51 -14.31
CA THR A 36 12.47 0.90 -13.62
C THR A 36 12.43 0.55 -12.14
N VAL A 37 13.57 0.06 -11.65
CA VAL A 37 13.80 -0.16 -10.22
C VAL A 37 15.02 0.62 -9.79
N LEU A 38 14.86 1.45 -8.77
CA LEU A 38 15.93 2.21 -8.14
C LEU A 38 16.10 1.75 -6.70
N ARG A 39 17.34 1.66 -6.25
CA ARG A 39 17.71 1.41 -4.86
C ARG A 39 18.42 2.63 -4.30
N TYR A 40 17.98 3.08 -3.14
CA TYR A 40 18.70 4.04 -2.32
C TYR A 40 19.30 3.32 -1.11
N ASP A 41 20.63 3.30 -1.04
CA ASP A 41 21.38 2.80 0.11
C ASP A 41 21.48 3.90 1.16
N VAL A 42 20.81 3.70 2.29
CA VAL A 42 20.70 4.73 3.34
C VAL A 42 22.04 4.92 4.06
N GLY A 43 22.82 3.86 4.27
CA GLY A 43 24.10 3.94 4.95
C GLY A 43 25.18 4.65 4.12
N ARG A 44 25.10 4.52 2.78
CA ARG A 44 26.05 5.13 1.84
C ARG A 44 25.59 6.45 1.24
N ASP A 45 24.32 6.82 1.42
CA ASP A 45 23.69 7.96 0.74
C ASP A 45 23.87 7.89 -0.79
N MET A 46 23.58 6.72 -1.36
CA MET A 46 23.81 6.47 -2.78
C MET A 46 22.62 5.84 -3.47
N TRP A 47 22.34 6.35 -4.67
CA TRP A 47 21.38 5.76 -5.60
C TRP A 47 22.06 4.75 -6.52
N ALA A 48 21.37 3.67 -6.82
CA ALA A 48 21.75 2.70 -7.83
C ALA A 48 20.52 2.28 -8.64
N GLN A 49 20.74 1.96 -9.92
CA GLN A 49 19.74 1.28 -10.73
C GLN A 49 19.87 -0.23 -10.49
N CYS A 50 18.73 -0.91 -10.41
CA CYS A 50 18.63 -2.36 -10.27
C CYS A 50 18.06 -2.99 -11.55
N GLY A 51 18.08 -4.32 -11.62
CA GLY A 51 17.34 -5.09 -12.61
C GLY A 51 15.89 -4.58 -12.73
N PRO A 52 15.43 -4.21 -13.94
CA PRO A 52 14.08 -3.72 -14.13
C PRO A 52 13.06 -4.87 -14.04
N LEU A 53 11.80 -4.53 -13.75
CA LEU A 53 10.69 -5.46 -13.92
C LEU A 53 10.62 -5.93 -15.39
N SER A 54 10.19 -7.17 -15.62
CA SER A 54 9.98 -7.69 -16.99
C SER A 54 8.86 -6.95 -17.72
N GLN A 55 7.87 -6.46 -16.97
CA GLN A 55 6.79 -5.60 -17.47
C GLN A 55 6.64 -4.36 -16.58
N PRO A 56 6.37 -3.18 -17.15
CA PRO A 56 6.05 -2.00 -16.36
C PRO A 56 4.86 -2.27 -15.44
N ARG A 57 4.87 -1.78 -14.20
CA ARG A 57 3.81 -2.10 -13.24
C ARG A 57 3.44 -0.91 -12.36
N CYS A 58 2.15 -0.70 -12.12
CA CYS A 58 1.63 0.25 -11.12
C CYS A 58 0.45 -0.32 -10.34
N CYS A 59 0.11 0.28 -9.19
CA CYS A 59 -1.00 -0.11 -8.33
C CYS A 59 -0.99 -1.60 -7.94
N PHE A 60 0.20 -2.17 -7.71
CA PHE A 60 0.43 -3.58 -7.38
C PHE A 60 0.71 -3.77 -5.88
N ALA A 61 0.54 -5.00 -5.41
CA ALA A 61 0.99 -5.41 -4.09
C ALA A 61 2.52 -5.58 -4.09
N CYS A 62 3.20 -5.09 -3.05
CA CYS A 62 4.65 -5.20 -2.90
C CYS A 62 4.99 -5.54 -1.45
N THR A 63 5.85 -6.53 -1.22
CA THR A 63 6.31 -6.91 0.13
C THR A 63 7.67 -7.61 0.08
N VAL A 64 8.30 -7.79 1.23
CA VAL A 64 9.54 -8.57 1.39
C VAL A 64 9.27 -9.86 2.14
N CYS A 65 9.76 -10.98 1.61
CA CYS A 65 9.73 -12.28 2.28
C CYS A 65 11.07 -12.97 2.03
N ASP A 66 11.64 -13.60 3.06
CA ASP A 66 12.89 -14.39 2.94
C ASP A 66 14.04 -13.67 2.21
N GLY A 67 14.19 -12.37 2.47
CA GLY A 67 15.26 -11.54 1.88
C GLY A 67 15.07 -11.18 0.40
N ARG A 68 13.89 -11.42 -0.17
CA ARG A 68 13.54 -11.09 -1.56
C ARG A 68 12.33 -10.15 -1.61
N ILE A 69 12.21 -9.40 -2.69
CA ILE A 69 11.09 -8.49 -2.91
C ILE A 69 10.09 -9.15 -3.86
N TYR A 70 8.83 -9.16 -3.50
CA TYR A 70 7.76 -9.75 -4.29
C TYR A 70 6.79 -8.67 -4.73
N VAL A 71 6.40 -8.72 -6.00
CA VAL A 71 5.34 -7.89 -6.57
C VAL A 71 4.27 -8.75 -7.21
N ALA A 72 3.01 -8.38 -7.08
CA ALA A 72 1.91 -9.13 -7.68
C ALA A 72 0.71 -8.22 -8.00
N GLY A 73 0.02 -8.54 -9.09
CA GLY A 73 -1.11 -7.75 -9.57
C GLY A 73 -0.71 -6.37 -10.09
N GLY A 74 -1.64 -5.42 -10.05
CA GLY A 74 -1.47 -4.08 -10.62
C GLY A 74 -1.89 -3.98 -12.07
N ARG A 75 -1.31 -3.02 -12.79
CA ARG A 75 -1.58 -2.75 -14.21
C ARG A 75 -0.28 -2.46 -14.94
N PHE A 76 -0.24 -2.79 -16.24
CA PHE A 76 0.93 -2.58 -17.09
C PHE A 76 0.94 -1.26 -17.83
N ASP A 77 -0.21 -0.61 -17.98
CA ASP A 77 -0.33 0.67 -18.68
C ASP A 77 -1.33 1.59 -17.96
N VAL A 78 -1.41 2.82 -18.44
CA VAL A 78 -2.28 3.87 -17.91
C VAL A 78 -3.70 3.81 -18.48
N ALA A 79 -3.86 3.30 -19.72
CA ALA A 79 -5.12 3.24 -20.43
C ALA A 79 -5.96 1.99 -20.09
N GLY A 80 -5.32 0.99 -19.50
CA GLY A 80 -5.86 -0.32 -19.20
C GLY A 80 -6.81 -0.26 -18.03
N THR A 81 -8.01 -0.75 -18.26
CA THR A 81 -9.06 -0.88 -17.24
C THR A 81 -8.96 -2.17 -16.44
N HIS A 82 -7.97 -3.03 -16.74
CA HIS A 82 -7.88 -4.39 -16.22
C HIS A 82 -6.64 -4.56 -15.35
N GLY A 83 -6.83 -5.23 -14.21
CA GLY A 83 -5.72 -5.71 -13.40
C GLY A 83 -5.06 -6.92 -14.04
N VAL A 84 -3.91 -7.33 -13.50
CA VAL A 84 -3.18 -8.52 -13.93
C VAL A 84 -3.11 -9.54 -12.80
N SER A 85 -2.87 -10.81 -13.14
CA SER A 85 -2.70 -11.92 -12.19
C SER A 85 -1.23 -12.26 -11.98
N SER A 86 -0.34 -11.80 -12.86
CA SER A 86 1.08 -12.11 -12.79
C SER A 86 1.76 -11.40 -11.62
N GLY A 87 2.84 -12.01 -11.17
CA GLY A 87 3.75 -11.46 -10.19
C GLY A 87 5.20 -11.80 -10.52
N GLU A 88 6.11 -11.14 -9.83
CA GLU A 88 7.55 -11.29 -10.03
C GLU A 88 8.24 -11.22 -8.67
N VAL A 89 9.37 -11.90 -8.53
CA VAL A 89 10.24 -11.87 -7.35
C VAL A 89 11.62 -11.36 -7.75
N TYR A 90 12.14 -10.40 -7.00
CA TYR A 90 13.49 -9.86 -7.15
C TYR A 90 14.42 -10.51 -6.15
N ASP A 91 15.53 -11.04 -6.67
CA ASP A 91 16.65 -11.49 -5.86
C ASP A 91 17.76 -10.43 -5.88
N PRO A 92 18.03 -9.75 -4.74
CA PRO A 92 19.06 -8.72 -4.67
C PRO A 92 20.49 -9.26 -4.83
N VAL A 93 20.71 -10.58 -4.73
CA VAL A 93 22.04 -11.20 -4.86
C VAL A 93 22.47 -11.25 -6.33
N CYS A 94 21.56 -11.62 -7.24
CA CYS A 94 21.84 -11.62 -8.68
C CYS A 94 21.34 -10.36 -9.40
N ASP A 95 20.61 -9.48 -8.72
CA ASP A 95 20.00 -8.27 -9.30
C ASP A 95 19.01 -8.57 -10.45
N GLU A 96 18.23 -9.65 -10.29
CA GLU A 96 17.30 -10.12 -11.31
C GLU A 96 15.89 -10.35 -10.77
N TRP A 97 14.91 -10.12 -11.64
CA TRP A 97 13.51 -10.50 -11.42
C TRP A 97 13.22 -11.84 -12.08
N SER A 98 12.51 -12.71 -11.38
CA SER A 98 11.97 -13.98 -11.89
C SER A 98 10.45 -13.99 -11.83
N PRO A 99 9.75 -14.60 -12.80
CA PRO A 99 8.30 -14.68 -12.78
C PRO A 99 7.81 -15.60 -11.64
N LEU A 100 6.70 -15.21 -11.02
CA LEU A 100 5.92 -16.08 -10.14
C LEU A 100 4.83 -16.80 -10.97
N PRO A 101 4.31 -17.94 -10.50
CA PRO A 101 3.05 -18.46 -11.00
C PRO A 101 1.95 -17.40 -10.93
N ASP A 102 1.02 -17.42 -11.87
CA ASP A 102 -0.09 -16.47 -11.87
C ASP A 102 -1.06 -16.73 -10.72
N MET A 103 -1.60 -15.66 -10.15
CA MET A 103 -2.78 -15.71 -9.28
C MET A 103 -4.02 -16.18 -10.07
N SER A 104 -5.02 -16.68 -9.37
CA SER A 104 -6.30 -17.06 -9.98
C SER A 104 -7.21 -15.87 -10.27
N VAL A 105 -7.02 -14.77 -9.53
CA VAL A 105 -7.78 -13.52 -9.67
C VAL A 105 -6.87 -12.39 -10.15
N LEU A 106 -7.30 -11.68 -11.20
CA LEU A 106 -6.68 -10.44 -11.66
C LEU A 106 -6.93 -9.34 -10.61
N ARG A 107 -5.89 -8.64 -10.16
CA ARG A 107 -6.01 -7.61 -9.11
C ARG A 107 -5.27 -6.35 -9.48
N TYR A 108 -5.81 -5.19 -9.11
CA TYR A 108 -5.07 -3.92 -9.05
C TYR A 108 -5.58 -3.05 -7.90
N LYS A 109 -4.77 -2.08 -7.44
CA LYS A 109 -4.99 -1.35 -6.18
C LYS A 109 -5.14 -2.31 -4.99
N CYS A 110 -4.33 -3.37 -4.95
CA CYS A 110 -4.28 -4.34 -3.86
C CYS A 110 -3.16 -3.99 -2.86
N ALA A 111 -3.29 -4.47 -1.62
CA ALA A 111 -2.25 -4.35 -0.60
C ALA A 111 -1.38 -5.61 -0.57
N GLY A 112 -0.07 -5.44 -0.44
CA GLY A 112 0.89 -6.51 -0.22
C GLY A 112 1.35 -6.52 1.23
N VAL A 113 1.37 -7.68 1.88
CA VAL A 113 1.96 -7.85 3.21
C VAL A 113 2.54 -9.25 3.37
N THR A 114 3.66 -9.35 4.07
CA THR A 114 4.21 -10.64 4.50
C THR A 114 3.70 -10.95 5.89
N TRP A 115 3.12 -12.14 6.06
CA TRP A 115 2.53 -12.57 7.32
C TRP A 115 2.69 -14.09 7.46
N HIS A 116 3.13 -14.57 8.63
CA HIS A 116 3.39 -15.99 8.87
C HIS A 116 4.27 -16.66 7.79
N GLY A 117 5.30 -15.96 7.29
CA GLY A 117 6.20 -16.47 6.25
C GLY A 117 5.58 -16.65 4.86
N LYS A 118 4.41 -16.06 4.62
CA LYS A 118 3.71 -16.09 3.33
C LYS A 118 3.42 -14.68 2.85
N ILE A 119 3.18 -14.56 1.55
CA ILE A 119 2.88 -13.28 0.91
C ILE A 119 1.39 -13.20 0.65
N TYR A 120 0.76 -12.13 1.14
CA TYR A 120 -0.65 -11.87 1.00
C TYR A 120 -0.87 -10.70 0.05
N VAL A 121 -1.67 -10.93 -0.99
CA VAL A 121 -2.18 -9.92 -1.91
C VAL A 121 -3.65 -9.70 -1.59
N ILE A 122 -3.94 -8.68 -0.80
CA ILE A 122 -5.24 -8.48 -0.16
C ILE A 122 -6.06 -7.43 -0.92
N GLY A 123 -7.31 -7.80 -1.23
CA GLY A 123 -8.29 -6.94 -1.85
C GLY A 123 -7.94 -6.57 -3.29
N GLY A 124 -8.24 -5.32 -3.64
CA GLY A 124 -8.05 -4.79 -4.99
C GLY A 124 -9.28 -4.95 -5.86
N PHE A 125 -9.26 -4.30 -7.01
CA PHE A 125 -10.29 -4.41 -8.02
C PHE A 125 -10.00 -5.61 -8.93
N ALA A 126 -11.00 -6.47 -9.07
CA ALA A 126 -11.04 -7.52 -10.08
C ALA A 126 -11.92 -7.09 -11.26
N SER A 127 -11.46 -7.38 -12.48
CA SER A 127 -12.25 -7.32 -13.71
C SER A 127 -11.82 -8.49 -14.58
N ARG A 128 -12.73 -9.42 -14.88
CA ARG A 128 -12.50 -10.38 -15.95
C ARG A 128 -12.63 -9.66 -17.29
N GLY A 129 -11.66 -9.84 -18.19
CA GLY A 129 -11.73 -9.30 -19.54
C GLY A 129 -12.84 -10.03 -20.31
N GLY A 130 -14.00 -9.37 -20.48
CA GLY A 130 -15.13 -9.95 -21.22
C GLY A 130 -16.40 -9.09 -21.26
N ASP A 131 -16.75 -8.39 -20.18
CA ASP A 131 -18.07 -7.75 -20.11
C ASP A 131 -18.05 -6.28 -20.53
N ARG A 132 -17.99 -6.05 -21.84
CA ARG A 132 -18.45 -4.78 -22.44
C ARG A 132 -19.97 -4.76 -22.68
N HIS A 133 -20.69 -5.82 -22.36
CA HIS A 133 -22.13 -5.91 -22.56
C HIS A 133 -22.85 -6.48 -21.33
N ASN A 134 -23.46 -5.55 -20.57
CA ASN A 134 -24.82 -5.66 -20.05
C ASN A 134 -25.06 -6.01 -18.57
N THR A 135 -25.92 -5.16 -17.99
CA THR A 135 -26.74 -5.26 -16.77
C THR A 135 -26.04 -5.02 -15.43
N GLY A 136 -26.52 -4.01 -14.71
CA GLY A 136 -26.13 -3.66 -13.33
C GLY A 136 -26.52 -4.71 -12.28
N LYS A 137 -26.15 -5.96 -12.49
CA LYS A 137 -26.10 -7.00 -11.47
C LYS A 137 -24.65 -7.38 -11.25
N VAL A 138 -24.03 -6.73 -10.26
CA VAL A 138 -22.85 -7.27 -9.59
C VAL A 138 -23.27 -8.64 -9.03
N THR A 139 -22.75 -9.74 -9.57
CA THR A 139 -22.99 -11.06 -8.98
C THR A 139 -22.18 -11.19 -7.69
N GLU A 140 -22.70 -11.92 -6.70
CA GLU A 140 -22.02 -12.18 -5.40
C GLU A 140 -20.57 -12.68 -5.59
N SER A 141 -20.29 -13.38 -6.69
CA SER A 141 -18.95 -13.85 -7.07
C SER A 141 -17.92 -12.72 -7.21
N PHE A 142 -18.31 -11.53 -7.70
CA PHE A 142 -17.35 -10.42 -7.90
C PHE A 142 -17.00 -9.70 -6.59
N ILE A 143 -17.98 -9.57 -5.69
CA ILE A 143 -17.79 -9.00 -4.33
C ILE A 143 -16.83 -9.90 -3.56
N LEU A 144 -17.03 -11.21 -3.62
CA LEU A 144 -16.17 -12.21 -2.96
C LEU A 144 -14.74 -12.20 -3.50
N GLU A 145 -14.54 -12.00 -4.82
CA GLU A 145 -13.21 -11.85 -5.41
C GLU A 145 -12.50 -10.57 -4.91
N ARG A 146 -13.19 -9.42 -4.85
CA ARG A 146 -12.62 -8.15 -4.37
C ARG A 146 -12.36 -8.11 -2.87
N SER A 147 -13.14 -8.87 -2.12
CA SER A 147 -13.06 -9.04 -0.68
C SER A 147 -12.14 -10.19 -0.26
N SER A 148 -11.41 -10.80 -1.19
CA SER A 148 -10.50 -11.92 -0.91
C SER A 148 -9.03 -11.52 -0.90
N ALA A 149 -8.17 -12.43 -0.43
CA ALA A 149 -6.74 -12.37 -0.62
C ALA A 149 -6.23 -13.56 -1.45
N GLU A 150 -5.17 -13.35 -2.21
CA GLU A 150 -4.35 -14.42 -2.78
C GLU A 150 -3.09 -14.58 -1.93
N VAL A 151 -2.80 -15.80 -1.49
CA VAL A 151 -1.71 -16.11 -0.56
C VAL A 151 -0.69 -17.00 -1.24
N TYR A 152 0.53 -16.50 -1.42
CA TYR A 152 1.64 -17.26 -1.96
C TYR A 152 2.45 -17.90 -0.84
N ASP A 153 2.56 -19.22 -0.89
CA ASP A 153 3.42 -20.01 -0.03
C ASP A 153 4.79 -20.19 -0.71
N THR A 154 5.82 -19.52 -0.19
CA THR A 154 7.19 -19.49 -0.77
C THR A 154 7.85 -20.86 -0.79
N ARG A 155 7.45 -21.78 0.10
CA ARG A 155 7.99 -23.13 0.19
C ARG A 155 7.40 -24.05 -0.88
N THR A 156 6.13 -23.89 -1.21
CA THR A 156 5.45 -24.73 -2.22
C THR A 156 5.40 -24.10 -3.61
N GLY A 157 5.61 -22.79 -3.69
CA GLY A 157 5.49 -22.01 -4.92
C GLY A 157 4.05 -21.92 -5.43
N LYS A 158 3.05 -21.95 -4.54
CA LYS A 158 1.62 -21.97 -4.93
C LYS A 158 0.84 -20.84 -4.31
N TRP A 159 -0.15 -20.36 -5.06
CA TRP A 159 -1.18 -19.44 -4.60
C TRP A 159 -2.39 -20.19 -4.03
N HIS A 160 -3.00 -19.59 -3.00
CA HIS A 160 -4.25 -20.03 -2.40
C HIS A 160 -5.16 -18.82 -2.12
N VAL A 161 -6.44 -18.93 -2.49
CA VAL A 161 -7.43 -17.87 -2.24
C VAL A 161 -7.98 -17.98 -0.82
N VAL A 162 -8.01 -16.87 -0.09
CA VAL A 162 -8.74 -16.70 1.17
C VAL A 162 -9.91 -15.75 0.91
N VAL A 163 -11.09 -16.33 0.73
CA VAL A 163 -12.33 -15.59 0.46
C VAL A 163 -12.76 -14.80 1.69
N GLY A 164 -13.19 -13.56 1.50
CA GLY A 164 -13.70 -12.71 2.58
C GLY A 164 -12.65 -12.18 3.55
N MET A 165 -11.35 -12.38 3.27
CA MET A 165 -10.27 -11.86 4.11
C MET A 165 -10.34 -10.35 4.29
N TRP A 166 -10.84 -9.61 3.30
CA TRP A 166 -11.10 -8.18 3.39
C TRP A 166 -12.60 -7.93 3.32
N GLN A 167 -13.18 -7.20 4.26
CA GLN A 167 -14.64 -7.15 4.42
C GLN A 167 -15.35 -6.16 3.49
N LEU A 168 -14.62 -5.30 2.78
CA LEU A 168 -15.20 -4.20 1.99
C LEU A 168 -14.92 -4.37 0.50
N ASP A 169 -15.86 -3.91 -0.33
CA ASP A 169 -15.68 -3.82 -1.78
C ASP A 169 -14.67 -2.74 -2.22
N VAL A 170 -14.28 -1.86 -1.29
CA VAL A 170 -13.25 -0.84 -1.50
C VAL A 170 -11.91 -1.39 -1.03
N PRO A 171 -10.86 -1.42 -1.86
CA PRO A 171 -9.59 -1.98 -1.47
C PRO A 171 -8.96 -1.30 -0.25
N PRO A 172 -8.18 -2.04 0.56
CA PRO A 172 -7.46 -1.45 1.69
C PRO A 172 -6.46 -0.39 1.20
N ASN A 173 -6.28 0.68 1.98
CA ASN A 173 -5.28 1.69 1.69
C ASN A 173 -3.86 1.14 1.90
N GLN A 174 -3.67 0.50 3.06
CA GLN A 174 -2.42 -0.12 3.48
C GLN A 174 -2.74 -1.19 4.52
N ILE A 175 -2.00 -2.30 4.48
CA ILE A 175 -2.02 -3.32 5.53
C ILE A 175 -0.58 -3.53 5.99
N VAL A 176 -0.38 -3.59 7.30
CA VAL A 176 0.94 -3.81 7.91
C VAL A 176 0.85 -4.94 8.93
N ALA A 177 1.96 -5.65 9.13
CA ALA A 177 2.07 -6.69 10.15
C ALA A 177 2.86 -6.17 11.36
N VAL A 178 2.34 -6.41 12.56
CA VAL A 178 3.02 -6.16 13.85
C VAL A 178 2.77 -7.37 14.74
N ASN A 179 3.84 -8.01 15.24
CA ASN A 179 3.77 -9.16 16.15
C ASN A 179 2.74 -10.23 15.69
N GLU A 180 2.87 -10.71 14.46
CA GLU A 180 1.95 -11.69 13.87
C GLU A 180 0.48 -11.25 13.76
N THR A 181 0.18 -9.96 13.89
CA THR A 181 -1.17 -9.41 13.71
C THR A 181 -1.17 -8.42 12.54
N LEU A 182 -2.17 -8.50 11.67
CA LEU A 182 -2.35 -7.53 10.59
C LEU A 182 -3.18 -6.34 11.06
N PHE A 183 -2.80 -5.14 10.65
CA PHE A 183 -3.48 -3.89 10.98
C PHE A 183 -3.81 -3.10 9.71
N SER A 184 -4.95 -2.40 9.75
CA SER A 184 -5.42 -1.46 8.74
C SER A 184 -5.99 -0.21 9.42
N SER A 185 -6.01 0.89 8.68
CA SER A 185 -6.57 2.17 9.15
C SER A 185 -7.70 2.69 8.28
N GLY A 186 -7.92 2.06 7.13
CA GLY A 186 -8.89 2.52 6.14
C GLY A 186 -8.67 1.92 4.76
N ASP A 187 -9.31 2.56 3.79
CA ASP A 187 -9.43 2.09 2.41
C ASP A 187 -9.01 3.19 1.41
N CYS A 188 -8.95 2.84 0.13
CA CYS A 188 -8.51 3.78 -0.91
C CYS A 188 -9.39 5.03 -1.06
N LEU A 189 -10.63 5.04 -0.54
CA LEU A 189 -11.50 6.23 -0.55
C LEU A 189 -11.38 7.01 0.76
N LYS A 190 -11.21 6.30 1.88
CA LYS A 190 -11.08 6.86 3.22
C LYS A 190 -9.88 6.23 3.93
N PRO A 191 -8.66 6.78 3.75
CA PRO A 191 -7.43 6.24 4.35
C PRO A 191 -7.43 6.16 5.89
N TRP A 192 -8.30 6.96 6.55
CA TRP A 192 -8.56 6.89 7.99
C TRP A 192 -10.06 6.81 8.25
N LYS A 193 -10.52 5.66 8.75
CA LYS A 193 -11.93 5.49 9.11
C LYS A 193 -12.30 6.10 10.46
N GLY A 194 -11.32 6.50 11.27
CA GLY A 194 -11.52 7.02 12.63
C GLY A 194 -10.99 6.11 13.73
N HIS A 195 -10.49 4.94 13.37
CA HIS A 195 -9.98 3.89 14.25
C HIS A 195 -9.02 2.98 13.49
N ILE A 196 -8.33 2.10 14.21
CA ILE A 196 -7.49 1.02 13.68
C ILE A 196 -8.30 -0.26 13.70
N GLU A 197 -8.16 -1.08 12.66
CA GLU A 197 -8.75 -2.42 12.54
C GLU A 197 -7.61 -3.45 12.60
N SER A 198 -7.78 -4.54 13.35
CA SER A 198 -6.87 -5.69 13.38
C SER A 198 -7.56 -6.93 12.83
N TYR A 199 -6.82 -7.75 12.08
CA TYR A 199 -7.34 -8.99 11.52
C TYR A 199 -7.25 -10.15 12.52
N ASP A 200 -8.38 -10.83 12.72
CA ASP A 200 -8.50 -12.10 13.42
C ASP A 200 -8.48 -13.23 12.39
N GLY A 201 -7.40 -14.02 12.39
CA GLY A 201 -7.19 -15.12 11.45
C GLY A 201 -8.06 -16.35 11.74
N ASP A 202 -8.53 -16.53 12.98
CA ASP A 202 -9.38 -17.66 13.36
C ASP A 202 -10.83 -17.41 12.91
N MET A 203 -11.29 -16.16 13.04
CA MET A 203 -12.63 -15.75 12.61
C MET A 203 -12.69 -15.23 11.17
N ASN A 204 -11.53 -15.06 10.51
CA ASN A 204 -11.41 -14.45 9.19
C ASN A 204 -12.11 -13.08 9.09
N MET A 205 -11.84 -12.20 10.06
CA MET A 205 -12.55 -10.93 10.16
C MET A 205 -11.67 -9.80 10.70
N TRP A 206 -12.00 -8.56 10.32
CA TRP A 206 -11.37 -7.36 10.86
C TRP A 206 -12.20 -6.83 12.03
N ASN A 207 -11.53 -6.56 13.14
CA ASN A 207 -12.12 -6.04 14.38
C ASN A 207 -11.54 -4.68 14.72
N VAL A 208 -12.36 -3.79 15.25
CA VAL A 208 -11.87 -2.49 15.75
C VAL A 208 -10.95 -2.72 16.95
N VAL A 209 -9.77 -2.12 16.91
CA VAL A 209 -8.81 -2.18 18.02
C VAL A 209 -9.28 -1.27 19.14
N ASP A 210 -9.34 -1.79 20.36
CA ASP A 210 -9.71 -1.03 21.55
C ASP A 210 -8.86 0.23 21.72
N LYS A 211 -9.49 1.34 22.10
CA LYS A 211 -8.87 2.67 22.30
C LYS A 211 -8.21 3.29 21.06
N SER A 212 -8.33 2.67 19.89
CA SER A 212 -7.76 3.20 18.64
C SER A 212 -8.56 4.36 18.04
N HIS A 213 -9.74 4.67 18.57
CA HIS A 213 -10.56 5.77 18.08
C HIS A 213 -9.85 7.12 18.24
N LEU A 214 -9.60 7.80 17.11
CA LEU A 214 -9.01 9.14 17.09
C LEU A 214 -9.82 10.04 16.16
N ARG A 215 -10.46 11.05 16.74
CA ARG A 215 -11.20 12.07 15.99
C ARG A 215 -10.24 13.16 15.52
N THR A 216 -10.10 13.32 14.20
CA THR A 216 -9.46 14.51 13.62
C THR A 216 -10.50 15.62 13.53
N CYS A 217 -10.60 16.48 14.55
CA CYS A 217 -11.74 17.39 14.78
C CYS A 217 -11.56 18.84 14.26
N ASN A 218 -10.71 19.11 13.27
CA ASN A 218 -10.68 20.46 12.68
C ASN A 218 -11.30 20.47 11.27
N PRO A 219 -12.54 20.97 11.10
CA PRO A 219 -13.19 21.07 9.80
C PRO A 219 -12.48 22.03 8.82
N LEU A 220 -11.63 22.93 9.33
CA LEU A 220 -10.82 23.86 8.53
C LEU A 220 -9.50 23.24 8.05
N THR A 221 -9.25 21.96 8.38
CA THR A 221 -8.02 21.25 8.04
C THR A 221 -8.34 20.07 7.12
N GLN A 222 -7.85 20.13 5.89
CA GLN A 222 -7.93 19.04 4.93
C GLN A 222 -6.72 18.11 5.12
N ARG A 223 -6.95 16.80 5.24
CA ARG A 223 -5.87 15.82 5.18
C ARG A 223 -5.52 15.52 3.74
N VAL A 224 -4.24 15.66 3.40
CA VAL A 224 -3.69 15.48 2.05
C VAL A 224 -3.28 14.03 1.82
N TYR A 225 -2.58 13.42 2.79
CA TYR A 225 -2.18 12.03 2.74
C TYR A 225 -2.17 11.41 4.14
N LEU A 226 -2.18 10.08 4.19
CA LEU A 226 -1.95 9.29 5.39
C LEU A 226 -1.23 8.00 5.03
N THR A 227 -0.18 7.67 5.76
CA THR A 227 0.52 6.41 5.64
C THR A 227 0.88 5.85 7.01
N MET A 228 1.03 4.53 7.11
CA MET A 228 1.19 3.79 8.35
C MET A 228 2.44 2.91 8.29
N ALA A 229 3.36 3.09 9.25
CA ALA A 229 4.63 2.36 9.33
C ALA A 229 4.72 1.58 10.66
N PRO A 230 5.01 0.27 10.64
CA PRO A 230 5.24 -0.51 11.85
C PRO A 230 6.71 -0.42 12.32
N ILE A 231 6.93 -0.13 13.60
CA ILE A 231 8.26 -0.19 14.24
C ILE A 231 8.12 -0.87 15.60
N GLY A 232 8.71 -2.06 15.75
CA GLY A 232 8.52 -2.86 16.96
C GLY A 232 7.04 -3.20 17.17
N SER A 233 6.49 -2.88 18.36
CA SER A 233 5.07 -3.02 18.70
C SER A 233 4.22 -1.79 18.39
N ARG A 234 4.71 -0.83 17.59
CA ARG A 234 4.08 0.47 17.42
C ARG A 234 3.73 0.75 15.96
N LEU A 235 2.59 1.38 15.76
CA LEU A 235 2.13 1.92 14.48
C LEU A 235 2.37 3.41 14.47
N TYR A 236 3.13 3.89 13.48
CA TYR A 236 3.38 5.30 13.23
C TYR A 236 2.55 5.76 12.03
N PHE A 237 1.73 6.77 12.25
CA PHE A 237 0.86 7.40 11.26
C PHE A 237 1.43 8.74 10.86
N LEU A 238 1.96 8.84 9.65
CA LEU A 238 2.39 10.11 9.09
C LEU A 238 1.24 10.70 8.26
N GLY A 239 0.65 11.78 8.77
CA GLY A 239 -0.44 12.49 8.13
C GLY A 239 -0.02 13.89 7.70
N GLY A 240 -0.30 14.26 6.46
CA GLY A 240 -0.13 15.62 5.95
C GLY A 240 -1.41 16.40 5.96
N TYR A 241 -1.35 17.65 6.37
CA TYR A 241 -2.51 18.49 6.58
C TYR A 241 -2.31 19.87 5.93
N ARG A 242 -3.37 20.37 5.30
CA ARG A 242 -3.46 21.72 4.75
C ARG A 242 -4.58 22.46 5.45
N THR A 243 -4.39 23.74 5.72
CA THR A 243 -5.44 24.59 6.28
C THR A 243 -6.00 25.52 5.23
N ALA A 244 -7.26 25.93 5.37
CA ALA A 244 -7.88 26.88 4.44
C ALA A 244 -7.18 28.27 4.46
N ALA A 245 -6.52 28.64 5.56
CA ALA A 245 -5.80 29.90 5.67
C ALA A 245 -4.45 29.90 4.93
N GLU A 246 -3.83 28.73 4.77
CA GLU A 246 -2.50 28.55 4.19
C GLU A 246 -2.53 27.38 3.18
N PRO A 247 -3.17 27.54 2.01
CA PRO A 247 -3.38 26.45 1.07
C PRO A 247 -2.08 25.96 0.40
N SER A 248 -1.03 26.78 0.40
CA SER A 248 0.30 26.41 -0.11
C SER A 248 1.13 25.60 0.88
N LEU A 249 0.82 25.67 2.19
CA LEU A 249 1.61 25.05 3.25
C LEU A 249 1.04 23.68 3.64
N ILE A 250 1.92 22.68 3.72
CA ILE A 250 1.58 21.34 4.22
C ILE A 250 2.30 21.13 5.54
N ARG A 251 1.53 20.88 6.61
CA ARG A 251 2.06 20.50 7.92
C ARG A 251 1.99 18.98 8.10
N SER A 252 3.12 18.35 8.38
CA SER A 252 3.20 16.93 8.70
C SER A 252 3.01 16.71 10.20
N ARG A 253 2.22 15.70 10.57
CA ARG A 253 2.12 15.22 11.95
C ARG A 253 2.33 13.72 11.98
N VAL A 254 3.07 13.28 13.00
CA VAL A 254 3.23 11.86 13.29
C VAL A 254 2.43 11.52 14.54
N TYR A 255 1.47 10.61 14.39
CA TYR A 255 0.79 9.98 15.51
C TYR A 255 1.37 8.58 15.70
N MET A 256 1.46 8.14 16.94
CA MET A 256 1.91 6.80 17.27
C MET A 256 0.87 6.10 18.13
N PHE A 257 0.63 4.84 17.83
CA PHE A 257 -0.24 3.94 18.59
C PHE A 257 0.55 2.69 18.97
N ASP A 258 0.65 2.40 20.28
CA ASP A 258 1.26 1.16 20.76
C ASP A 258 0.22 0.04 20.71
N THR A 259 0.53 -1.04 19.98
CA THR A 259 -0.37 -2.19 19.82
C THR A 259 -0.25 -3.18 20.98
N SER A 260 0.61 -2.92 21.97
CA SER A 260 0.74 -3.78 23.15
C SER A 260 -0.32 -3.48 24.20
N VAL A 261 -0.83 -4.54 24.84
CA VAL A 261 -2.00 -4.53 25.74
C VAL A 261 -1.83 -3.64 26.99
N ALA A 262 -0.60 -3.26 27.35
CA ALA A 262 -0.27 -2.65 28.63
C ALA A 262 -0.40 -1.11 28.65
N SER A 263 -0.36 -0.43 27.50
CA SER A 263 -0.39 1.04 27.44
C SER A 263 -0.85 1.57 26.07
N CYS A 264 -2.00 1.10 25.59
CA CYS A 264 -2.60 1.63 24.36
C CYS A 264 -3.01 3.10 24.54
N GLU A 265 -2.06 4.01 24.34
CA GLU A 265 -2.25 5.45 24.32
C GLU A 265 -1.70 6.02 23.02
N TRP A 266 -2.47 6.95 22.43
CA TRP A 266 -1.98 7.73 21.30
C TRP A 266 -0.95 8.73 21.79
N MET A 267 0.19 8.80 21.11
CA MET A 267 1.15 9.87 21.28
C MET A 267 1.27 10.66 19.98
N SER A 268 1.40 11.98 20.07
CA SER A 268 1.76 12.82 18.93
C SER A 268 3.20 13.29 19.09
N LEU A 269 3.97 13.23 18.01
CA LEU A 269 5.24 13.93 17.92
C LEU A 269 4.98 15.34 17.38
N GLU A 270 5.83 16.29 17.78
CA GLU A 270 5.73 17.68 17.30
C GLU A 270 5.71 17.71 15.77
N PRO A 271 4.84 18.55 15.16
CA PRO A 271 4.77 18.65 13.71
C PRO A 271 6.11 19.12 13.14
N SER A 272 6.58 18.47 12.09
CA SER A 272 7.61 19.05 11.24
C SER A 272 6.92 19.98 10.24
N GLU A 273 7.34 21.24 10.22
CA GLU A 273 6.91 22.21 9.21
C GLU A 273 7.88 22.14 8.03
N GLU A 274 7.33 21.95 6.82
CA GLU A 274 8.10 22.05 5.59
C GLU A 274 7.46 23.15 4.74
N GLU A 275 8.24 24.16 4.36
CA GLU A 275 7.75 25.33 3.61
C GLU A 275 7.52 25.03 2.12
N GLU A 276 8.03 23.91 1.60
CA GLU A 276 7.92 23.56 0.19
C GLU A 276 6.62 22.79 -0.12
N LYS A 277 6.01 23.08 -1.28
CA LYS A 277 4.99 22.21 -1.91
C LYS A 277 5.65 20.86 -2.28
N LYS A 278 5.83 19.97 -1.31
CA LYS A 278 6.22 18.58 -1.58
C LYS A 278 4.99 17.71 -1.70
N GLU A 279 4.97 16.94 -2.78
CA GLU A 279 4.02 15.83 -2.89
C GLU A 279 4.58 14.63 -2.16
N LEU A 280 4.11 14.46 -0.93
CA LEU A 280 4.45 13.29 -0.16
C LEU A 280 3.57 12.12 -0.60
N CYS A 281 4.23 11.01 -0.92
CA CYS A 281 3.58 9.81 -1.41
C CYS A 281 2.82 9.12 -0.27
N SER A 282 1.63 8.56 -0.54
CA SER A 282 0.83 7.79 0.45
C SER A 282 1.43 6.43 0.84
N HIS A 283 2.71 6.20 0.56
CA HIS A 283 3.42 4.96 0.88
C HIS A 283 4.63 5.27 1.78
N CYS A 284 4.83 4.44 2.79
CA CYS A 284 6.02 4.47 3.63
C CYS A 284 6.67 3.10 3.68
N CYS A 285 7.92 3.08 4.11
CA CYS A 285 8.65 1.87 4.48
C CYS A 285 9.53 2.21 5.68
N VAL A 286 9.99 1.17 6.39
CA VAL A 286 10.83 1.32 7.57
C VAL A 286 12.20 0.73 7.28
N VAL A 287 13.23 1.55 7.37
CA VAL A 287 14.61 1.10 7.29
C VAL A 287 15.19 1.10 8.69
N ARG A 288 15.84 0.00 9.06
CA ARG A 288 16.64 -0.08 10.28
C ARG A 288 18.09 0.13 9.88
N ILE A 289 18.69 1.20 10.40
CA ILE A 289 20.11 1.50 10.23
C ILE A 289 20.87 0.85 11.40
N SER A 290 21.96 0.16 11.10
CA SER A 290 22.82 -0.48 12.11
C SER A 290 23.84 0.45 12.74
#